data_AF-A0A8B7T481-F1
#
_entry.id   AF-A0A8B7T481-F1
#
_cell.length_a   1.000
_cell.length_b   1.000
_cell.length_c   1.000
_cell.angle_alpha   90.00
_cell.angle_beta   90.00
_cell.angle_gamma   90.00
#
_symmetry.space_group_name_H-M   'P 1'
#
loop_
_entity.id
_entity.type
_entity.pdbx_description
1 polymer ?
#
loop_
_entity_poly.entity_id
_entity_poly.type
_entity_poly.pdbx_seq_one_letter_code
_entity_poly.pdbx_strand_id
1 'polypeptide(L)'
;MWMLTLGGVFLAASQACVFCRLPSRHLSGRLAQLCSQMGAPWKDCKASWNFSAFALDEVSMNKVTEKTHRVLRVMEIKKSVSSLPSYWQWLQKIKLPEYTREALCAPTCRGSTILYNCSTCESFEVHCWPQKRCFPGSHDLREARILLLFVFGTVLLLGVLSLLVESHLLKSKNDL
;
A
#
# COMPACT_ATOMS: atom_id res chain seq x y z
N MET A 1 17.75 -46.07 10.91
CA MET A 1 16.54 -45.50 10.28
C MET A 1 16.19 -44.18 10.95
N TRP A 2 16.86 -43.07 10.61
CA TRP A 2 16.38 -41.71 10.93
C TRP A 2 16.71 -40.81 9.73
N MET A 3 15.67 -40.10 9.28
CA MET A 3 15.51 -39.50 7.96
C MET A 3 16.38 -38.25 7.76
N LEU A 4 17.04 -38.18 6.60
CA LEU A 4 17.54 -36.93 6.04
C LEU A 4 16.34 -36.13 5.49
N THR A 5 15.91 -35.09 6.19
CA THR A 5 14.99 -34.10 5.62
C THR A 5 15.79 -33.17 4.70
N LEU A 6 16.02 -33.62 3.47
CA LEU A 6 16.32 -32.77 2.32
C LEU A 6 15.06 -31.96 1.99
N GLY A 7 15.01 -30.71 2.45
CA GLY A 7 13.86 -29.84 2.19
C GLY A 7 14.27 -28.38 2.20
N GLY A 8 14.46 -27.82 1.01
CA GLY A 8 14.75 -26.40 0.84
C GLY A 8 15.04 -26.10 -0.61
N VAL A 9 13.98 -26.04 -1.42
CA VAL A 9 14.02 -25.56 -2.81
C VAL A 9 14.74 -24.21 -2.82
N PHE A 10 15.89 -24.13 -3.51
CA PHE A 10 16.50 -22.85 -3.87
C PHE A 10 15.51 -22.09 -4.75
N LEU A 11 14.67 -21.26 -4.13
CA LEU A 11 13.84 -20.31 -4.85
C LEU A 11 14.82 -19.34 -5.49
N ALA A 12 14.98 -19.47 -6.81
CA ALA A 12 15.69 -18.52 -7.63
C ALA A 12 15.25 -17.12 -7.20
N ALA A 13 16.19 -16.31 -6.72
CA ALA A 13 15.95 -14.94 -6.28
C ALA A 13 15.21 -14.20 -7.40
N SER A 14 13.88 -14.13 -7.29
CA SER A 14 13.10 -13.39 -8.26
C SER A 14 13.25 -11.95 -7.85
N GLN A 15 13.98 -11.17 -8.63
CA GLN A 15 14.24 -9.77 -8.36
C GLN A 15 12.95 -8.90 -8.39
N ALA A 16 11.76 -9.50 -8.58
CA ALA A 16 10.48 -8.81 -8.63
C ALA A 16 9.29 -9.65 -8.11
N CYS A 17 8.52 -9.08 -7.17
CA CYS A 17 7.29 -9.67 -6.60
C CYS A 17 6.22 -10.04 -7.62
N VAL A 18 6.22 -9.39 -8.79
CA VAL A 18 5.29 -9.67 -9.88
C VAL A 18 5.37 -11.13 -10.35
N PHE A 19 6.51 -11.80 -10.12
CA PHE A 19 6.75 -13.19 -10.50
C PHE A 19 6.56 -14.19 -9.36
N CYS A 20 6.35 -13.74 -8.12
CA CYS A 20 6.25 -14.60 -6.94
C CYS A 20 4.96 -15.41 -6.88
N ARG A 21 3.87 -14.89 -7.48
CA ARG A 21 2.54 -15.52 -7.46
C ARG A 21 2.14 -15.97 -8.86
N LEU A 22 1.28 -16.99 -8.92
CA LEU A 22 0.70 -17.56 -10.14
C LEU A 22 1.73 -18.11 -11.15
N PRO A 23 2.48 -19.17 -10.77
CA PRO A 23 3.50 -19.77 -11.64
C PRO A 23 2.93 -20.28 -12.98
N SER A 24 1.65 -20.66 -13.02
CA SER A 24 0.94 -21.10 -14.22
C SER A 24 0.86 -20.05 -15.33
N ARG A 25 1.05 -18.77 -15.02
CA ARG A 25 1.05 -17.68 -16.01
C ARG A 25 2.38 -17.53 -16.75
N HIS A 26 3.43 -18.23 -16.30
CA HIS A 26 4.79 -18.23 -16.89
C HIS A 26 5.34 -16.83 -17.23
N LEU A 27 5.04 -15.84 -16.38
CA LEU A 27 5.36 -14.43 -16.66
C LEU A 27 6.84 -14.17 -16.90
N SER A 28 7.72 -14.79 -16.10
CA SER A 28 9.18 -14.65 -16.23
C SER A 28 9.68 -15.14 -17.60
N GLY A 29 9.20 -16.30 -18.07
CA GLY A 29 9.58 -16.84 -19.37
C GLY A 29 9.05 -16.01 -20.53
N ARG A 30 7.79 -15.57 -20.45
CA ARG A 30 7.17 -14.70 -21.47
C ARG A 30 7.86 -13.34 -21.54
N LEU A 31 8.21 -12.76 -20.40
CA LEU A 31 8.99 -11.53 -20.35
C LEU A 31 10.38 -11.73 -20.97
N ALA A 32 11.07 -12.83 -20.67
CA ALA A 32 12.37 -13.13 -21.28
C ALA A 32 12.29 -13.21 -22.81
N GLN A 33 11.22 -13.82 -23.34
CA GLN A 33 10.97 -13.89 -24.78
C GLN A 33 10.66 -12.51 -25.40
N LEU A 34 9.91 -11.65 -24.71
CA LEU A 34 9.63 -10.29 -25.19
C LEU A 34 10.87 -9.39 -25.11
N CYS A 35 11.69 -9.57 -24.07
CA CYS A 35 12.96 -8.87 -23.91
C CYS A 35 13.96 -9.24 -25.00
N SER A 36 14.04 -10.51 -25.43
CA SER A 36 14.96 -10.92 -26.51
C SER A 36 14.57 -10.37 -27.88
N GLN A 37 13.31 -9.99 -28.06
CA GLN A 37 12.82 -9.30 -29.26
C GLN A 37 13.15 -7.80 -29.25
N MET A 38 13.49 -7.25 -28.08
CA MET A 38 13.86 -5.86 -27.93
C MET A 38 15.38 -5.72 -28.10
N GLY A 39 15.80 -5.02 -29.16
CA GLY A 39 17.22 -4.82 -29.46
C GLY A 39 17.97 -3.93 -28.45
N ALA A 40 19.07 -3.32 -28.91
CA ALA A 40 19.99 -2.50 -28.12
C ALA A 40 19.41 -1.34 -27.27
N PRO A 41 18.22 -0.76 -27.50
CA PRO A 41 17.71 0.33 -26.65
C PRO A 41 17.41 -0.06 -25.19
N TRP A 42 17.23 -1.35 -24.90
CA TRP A 42 16.98 -1.85 -23.54
C TRP A 42 17.92 -3.02 -23.22
N LYS A 43 19.23 -2.73 -23.19
CA LYS A 43 20.31 -3.71 -23.04
C LYS A 43 20.11 -4.72 -21.90
N ASP A 44 19.49 -4.30 -20.80
CA ASP A 44 19.21 -5.17 -19.65
C ASP A 44 17.73 -5.19 -19.26
N CYS A 45 16.87 -5.50 -20.23
CA CYS A 45 15.43 -5.64 -20.03
C CYS A 45 15.09 -6.50 -18.80
N LYS A 46 15.73 -7.66 -18.62
CA LYS A 46 15.49 -8.52 -17.46
C LYS A 46 15.97 -7.91 -16.12
N ALA A 47 17.16 -7.32 -16.08
CA ALA A 47 17.72 -6.74 -14.85
C ALA A 47 16.97 -5.46 -14.42
N SER A 48 16.33 -4.78 -15.37
CA SER A 48 15.51 -3.60 -15.09
C SER A 48 14.27 -3.94 -14.26
N TRP A 49 13.77 -5.18 -14.33
CA TRP A 49 12.66 -5.66 -13.51
C TRP A 49 13.13 -6.05 -12.10
N ASN A 50 13.78 -5.09 -11.43
CA ASN A 50 14.17 -5.18 -10.03
C ASN A 50 13.24 -4.30 -9.19
N PHE A 51 12.46 -4.94 -8.32
CA PHE A 51 11.54 -4.32 -7.37
C PHE A 51 11.92 -4.61 -5.92
N SER A 52 13.19 -4.94 -5.63
CA SER A 52 13.66 -5.32 -4.29
C SER A 52 13.37 -4.29 -3.20
N ALA A 53 13.21 -3.01 -3.55
CA ALA A 53 12.86 -1.94 -2.62
C ALA A 53 11.41 -1.99 -2.12
N PHE A 54 10.57 -2.86 -2.68
CA PHE A 54 9.14 -2.91 -2.40
C PHE A 54 8.75 -4.18 -1.64
N ALA A 55 7.63 -4.06 -0.93
CA ALA A 55 6.91 -5.18 -0.37
C ALA A 55 5.41 -4.93 -0.54
N LEU A 56 4.67 -5.99 -0.84
CA LEU A 56 3.25 -5.93 -1.18
C LEU A 56 2.47 -6.93 -0.34
N ASP A 57 1.23 -6.60 0.02
CA ASP A 57 0.30 -7.59 0.56
C ASP A 57 -0.14 -8.57 -0.53
N GLU A 58 -0.72 -9.69 -0.09
CA GLU A 58 -1.17 -10.76 -0.98
C GLU A 58 -2.13 -10.29 -2.09
N VAL A 59 -3.10 -9.43 -1.75
CA VAL A 59 -4.12 -8.96 -2.68
C VAL A 59 -3.47 -8.08 -3.75
N SER A 60 -2.58 -7.18 -3.34
CA SER A 60 -1.82 -6.32 -4.25
C SER A 60 -0.88 -7.11 -5.15
N MET A 61 -0.21 -8.14 -4.63
CA MET A 61 0.59 -9.07 -5.45
C MET A 61 -0.26 -9.73 -6.54
N ASN A 62 -1.41 -10.31 -6.17
CA ASN A 62 -2.28 -10.98 -7.13
C ASN A 62 -2.76 -10.00 -8.21
N LYS A 63 -3.12 -8.77 -7.83
CA LYS A 63 -3.51 -7.70 -8.77
C LYS A 63 -2.38 -7.34 -9.74
N VAL A 64 -1.15 -7.16 -9.26
CA VAL A 64 -0.02 -6.77 -10.12
C VAL A 64 0.42 -7.90 -11.05
N THR A 65 0.39 -9.14 -10.57
CA THR A 65 0.67 -10.34 -11.37
C THR A 65 -0.36 -10.50 -12.49
N GLU A 66 -1.66 -10.41 -12.19
CA GLU A 66 -2.72 -10.49 -13.20
C GLU A 66 -2.72 -9.30 -14.16
N LYS A 67 -2.43 -8.08 -13.69
CA LYS A 67 -2.27 -6.92 -14.58
C LYS A 67 -1.11 -7.13 -15.55
N THR A 68 0.02 -7.61 -15.05
CA THR A 68 1.21 -7.89 -15.86
C THR A 68 0.93 -8.99 -16.87
N HIS A 69 0.27 -10.07 -16.45
CA HIS A 69 -0.21 -11.13 -17.34
C HIS A 69 -0.98 -10.57 -18.55
N ARG A 70 -1.97 -9.71 -18.29
CA ARG A 70 -2.80 -9.09 -19.32
C ARG A 70 -2.00 -8.17 -20.25
N VAL A 71 -1.10 -7.36 -19.70
CA VAL A 71 -0.26 -6.44 -20.49
C VAL A 71 0.69 -7.21 -21.41
N LEU A 72 1.40 -8.21 -20.89
CA LEU A 72 2.27 -9.06 -21.71
C LEU A 72 1.47 -9.78 -22.81
N ARG A 73 0.23 -10.19 -22.50
CA ARG A 73 -0.64 -10.84 -23.50
C ARG A 73 -1.01 -9.89 -24.65
N VAL A 74 -1.29 -8.63 -24.35
CA VAL A 74 -1.57 -7.62 -25.39
C VAL A 74 -0.34 -7.39 -26.28
N MET A 75 0.86 -7.36 -25.71
CA MET A 75 2.10 -7.19 -26.46
C MET A 75 2.38 -8.36 -27.39
N GLU A 76 2.15 -9.59 -26.92
CA GLU A 76 2.25 -10.81 -27.73
C GLU A 76 1.31 -10.77 -28.93
N ILE A 77 0.04 -10.41 -28.70
CA ILE A 77 -0.98 -10.34 -29.76
C ILE A 77 -0.61 -9.27 -30.79
N LYS A 78 -0.18 -8.09 -30.32
CA LYS A 78 0.22 -6.98 -31.20
C LYS A 78 1.59 -7.16 -31.83
N LYS A 79 2.36 -8.18 -31.42
CA LYS A 79 3.79 -8.36 -31.76
C LYS A 79 4.59 -7.07 -31.59
N SER A 80 4.27 -6.31 -30.55
CA SER A 80 4.85 -4.99 -30.31
C SER A 80 5.14 -4.81 -28.83
N VAL A 81 6.39 -4.49 -28.53
CA VAL A 81 6.92 -4.38 -27.17
C VAL A 81 7.17 -2.93 -26.75
N SER A 82 6.76 -1.97 -27.59
CA SER A 82 6.99 -0.52 -27.38
C SER A 82 6.39 0.01 -26.08
N SER A 83 5.33 -0.61 -25.56
CA SER A 83 4.67 -0.22 -24.31
C SER A 83 5.32 -0.81 -23.05
N LEU A 84 6.28 -1.73 -23.18
CA LEU A 84 6.87 -2.42 -22.04
C LEU A 84 7.70 -1.50 -21.14
N PRO A 85 8.54 -0.58 -21.67
CA PRO A 85 9.25 0.40 -20.84
C PRO A 85 8.29 1.31 -20.08
N SER A 86 7.25 1.83 -20.74
CA SER A 86 6.25 2.69 -20.10
C SER A 86 5.48 1.96 -19.00
N TYR A 87 5.10 0.71 -19.24
CA TYR A 87 4.43 -0.12 -18.24
C TYR A 87 5.33 -0.39 -17.03
N TRP A 88 6.61 -0.72 -17.27
CA TRP A 88 7.58 -0.91 -16.20
C TRP A 88 7.78 0.35 -15.37
N GLN A 89 7.94 1.52 -16.00
CA GLN A 89 8.07 2.80 -15.28
C GLN A 89 6.83 3.11 -14.44
N TRP A 90 5.65 2.85 -14.98
CA TRP A 90 4.38 3.02 -14.26
C TRP A 90 4.28 2.09 -13.05
N LEU A 91 4.68 0.83 -13.18
CA LEU A 91 4.75 -0.10 -12.05
C LEU A 91 5.68 0.43 -10.96
N GLN A 92 6.91 0.78 -11.32
CA GLN A 92 7.94 1.16 -10.35
C GLN A 92 7.62 2.47 -9.63
N LYS A 93 7.18 3.50 -10.38
CA LYS A 93 7.05 4.86 -9.84
C LYS A 93 5.67 5.13 -9.24
N ILE A 94 4.64 4.44 -9.72
CA ILE A 94 3.26 4.75 -9.36
C ILE A 94 2.63 3.56 -8.61
N LYS A 95 2.51 2.41 -9.27
CA LYS A 95 1.62 1.36 -8.78
C LYS A 95 2.17 0.59 -7.58
N LEU A 96 3.45 0.25 -7.56
CA LEU A 96 4.07 -0.43 -6.42
C LEU A 96 4.08 0.45 -5.16
N PRO A 97 4.52 1.72 -5.21
CA PRO A 97 4.41 2.63 -4.05
C PRO A 97 2.98 2.80 -3.54
N GLU A 98 2.01 2.92 -4.46
CA GLU A 98 0.58 3.06 -4.12
C GLU A 98 0.08 1.84 -3.35
N TYR A 99 0.36 0.62 -3.84
CA TYR A 99 -0.03 -0.61 -3.16
C TYR A 99 0.70 -0.82 -1.83
N THR A 100 2.00 -0.53 -1.74
CA THR A 100 2.71 -0.57 -0.46
C THR A 100 2.05 0.36 0.56
N ARG A 101 1.65 1.57 0.14
CA ARG A 101 0.93 2.51 1.01
C ARG A 101 -0.45 1.99 1.39
N GLU A 102 -1.24 1.49 0.44
CA GLU A 102 -2.58 0.93 0.71
C GLU A 102 -2.54 -0.25 1.68
N ALA A 103 -1.49 -1.08 1.61
CA ALA A 103 -1.29 -2.22 2.49
C ALA A 103 -0.92 -1.80 3.93
N LEU A 104 -0.14 -0.73 4.08
CA LEU A 104 0.40 -0.26 5.37
C LEU A 104 -0.50 0.75 6.08
N CYS A 105 -1.50 1.28 5.38
CA CYS A 105 -2.38 2.31 5.89
C CYS A 105 -3.78 1.75 6.22
N ALA A 106 -4.50 2.46 7.10
CA ALA A 106 -5.90 2.16 7.37
C ALA A 106 -6.76 2.40 6.10
N PRO A 107 -7.84 1.63 5.88
CA PRO A 107 -8.43 0.63 6.79
C PRO A 107 -7.83 -0.78 6.67
N THR A 108 -6.94 -1.00 5.69
CA THR A 108 -6.36 -2.32 5.37
C THR A 108 -5.51 -2.83 6.52
N CYS A 109 -4.66 -1.97 7.07
CA CYS A 109 -3.75 -2.32 8.14
C CYS A 109 -4.39 -2.06 9.52
N ARG A 110 -4.42 -3.06 10.40
CA ARG A 110 -5.00 -2.99 11.76
C ARG A 110 -3.98 -3.46 12.82
N GLY A 111 -3.02 -2.59 13.12
CA GLY A 111 -1.89 -2.89 14.02
C GLY A 111 -0.67 -3.43 13.28
N SER A 112 -0.82 -4.57 12.62
CA SER A 112 0.18 -5.15 11.71
C SER A 112 -0.48 -5.72 10.45
N THR A 113 0.35 -6.00 9.44
CA THR A 113 -0.03 -6.67 8.20
C THR A 113 1.11 -7.55 7.72
N ILE A 114 0.79 -8.54 6.87
CA ILE A 114 1.78 -9.41 6.23
C ILE A 114 2.08 -8.84 4.85
N LEU A 115 3.35 -8.57 4.60
CA LEU A 115 3.85 -8.21 3.28
C LEU A 115 4.79 -9.30 2.75
N TYR A 116 4.92 -9.35 1.44
CA TYR A 116 5.86 -10.22 0.75
C TYR A 116 6.99 -9.40 0.16
N ASN A 117 8.21 -9.84 0.42
CA ASN A 117 9.41 -9.18 -0.05
C ASN A 117 9.53 -9.37 -1.56
N CYS A 118 9.61 -8.28 -2.33
CA CYS A 118 9.69 -8.35 -3.78
C CYS A 118 11.03 -8.90 -4.30
N SER A 119 12.04 -9.10 -3.45
CA SER A 119 13.33 -9.72 -3.78
C SER A 119 13.37 -11.22 -3.49
N THR A 120 12.72 -11.69 -2.41
CA THR A 120 12.82 -13.09 -1.95
C THR A 120 11.52 -13.88 -2.09
N CYS A 121 10.40 -13.20 -2.37
CA CYS A 121 9.04 -13.75 -2.28
C CYS A 121 8.64 -14.24 -0.88
N GLU A 122 9.43 -13.97 0.15
CA GLU A 122 9.13 -14.39 1.51
C GLU A 122 8.17 -13.42 2.18
N SER A 123 7.23 -13.97 2.95
CA SER A 123 6.31 -13.19 3.76
C SER A 123 6.97 -12.76 5.07
N PHE A 124 6.69 -11.54 5.51
CA PHE A 124 7.12 -11.01 6.79
C PHE A 124 6.04 -10.07 7.36
N GLU A 125 5.95 -10.03 8.69
CA GLU A 125 5.01 -9.16 9.40
C GLU A 125 5.62 -7.77 9.60
N VAL A 126 4.80 -6.74 9.39
CA VAL A 126 5.18 -5.35 9.60
C VAL A 126 4.08 -4.59 10.34
N HIS A 127 4.49 -3.66 11.19
CA HIS A 127 3.56 -2.73 11.83
C HIS A 127 3.02 -1.70 10.84
N CYS A 128 1.76 -1.32 11.04
CA CYS A 128 1.11 -0.31 10.22
C CYS A 128 1.83 1.04 10.30
N TRP A 129 1.74 1.80 9.21
CA TRP A 129 2.24 3.17 9.22
C TRP A 129 1.35 4.07 10.07
N PRO A 130 1.95 5.07 10.73
CA PRO A 130 1.18 6.07 11.47
C PRO A 130 0.35 6.92 10.51
N GLN A 131 -0.82 7.39 10.97
CA GLN A 131 -1.77 8.15 10.17
C GLN A 131 -1.15 9.35 9.45
N LYS A 132 -0.25 10.08 10.12
CA LYS A 132 0.50 11.22 9.53
C LYS A 132 1.32 10.86 8.30
N ARG A 133 1.88 9.64 8.24
CA ARG A 133 2.64 9.16 7.07
C ARG A 133 1.71 8.75 5.93
N CYS A 134 0.54 8.21 6.26
CA CYS A 134 -0.46 7.79 5.28
C CYS A 134 -1.20 8.97 4.64
N PHE A 135 -1.52 9.98 5.45
CA PHE A 135 -2.34 11.14 5.11
C PHE A 135 -1.66 12.42 5.63
N PRO A 136 -0.64 12.94 4.91
CA PRO A 136 -0.01 14.19 5.29
C PRO A 136 -1.05 15.32 5.28
N GLY A 137 -1.22 16.01 6.40
CA GLY A 137 -2.20 17.09 6.57
C GLY A 137 -3.56 16.68 7.17
N SER A 138 -3.79 15.40 7.46
CA SER A 138 -4.96 15.03 8.27
C SER A 138 -4.72 15.37 9.74
N HIS A 139 -5.69 16.00 10.41
CA HIS A 139 -5.68 16.07 11.88
C HIS A 139 -5.74 14.65 12.45
N ASP A 140 -4.87 14.36 13.43
CA ASP A 140 -4.97 13.11 14.16
C ASP A 140 -6.36 13.04 14.80
N LEU A 141 -6.97 11.85 14.84
CA LEU A 141 -8.23 11.63 15.57
C LEU A 141 -8.15 12.13 17.01
N ARG A 142 -6.94 12.11 17.61
CA ARG A 142 -6.66 12.67 18.93
C ARG A 142 -6.77 14.19 18.96
N GLU A 143 -6.24 14.89 17.97
CA GLU A 143 -6.34 16.35 17.85
C GLU A 143 -7.79 16.77 17.63
N ALA A 144 -8.51 16.08 16.74
CA ALA A 144 -9.95 16.32 16.52
C ALA A 144 -10.75 16.09 17.80
N ARG A 145 -10.45 15.03 18.56
CA ARG A 145 -11.09 14.75 19.86
C ARG A 145 -10.81 15.84 20.89
N ILE A 146 -9.58 16.33 20.97
CA ILE A 146 -9.21 17.42 21.88
C ILE A 146 -9.98 18.70 21.51
N LEU A 147 -10.01 19.06 20.22
CA LEU A 147 -10.75 20.24 19.76
C LEU A 147 -12.26 20.14 20.07
N LEU A 148 -12.87 18.97 19.85
CA LEU A 148 -14.27 18.74 20.19
C LEU A 148 -14.54 18.88 21.70
N LEU A 149 -13.65 18.37 22.54
CA LEU A 149 -13.77 18.53 23.99
C LEU A 149 -13.67 20.00 24.41
N PHE A 150 -12.78 20.77 23.78
CA PHE A 150 -12.68 22.21 24.02
C PHE A 150 -13.94 22.96 23.60
N VAL A 151 -14.45 22.71 22.39
CA VAL A 151 -15.69 23.35 21.89
C VAL A 151 -16.89 22.99 22.76
N PHE A 152 -17.00 21.72 23.17
CA PHE A 152 -18.08 21.30 24.06
C PHE A 152 -17.98 21.97 25.43
N GLY A 153 -16.76 22.05 25.98
CA GLY A 153 -16.48 22.74 27.24
C GLY A 153 -16.84 24.22 27.20
N THR A 154 -16.51 24.94 26.12
CA THR A 154 -16.84 26.37 25.99
C THR A 154 -18.34 26.60 25.85
N VAL A 155 -19.05 25.79 25.07
CA VAL A 155 -20.51 25.90 24.93
C VAL A 155 -21.22 25.63 26.26
N LEU A 156 -20.79 24.61 27.01
CA LEU A 156 -21.34 24.34 28.34
C LEU A 156 -21.10 25.49 29.31
N LEU A 157 -19.89 26.04 29.34
CA LEU A 157 -19.54 27.19 30.18
C LEU A 157 -20.41 28.40 29.86
N LEU A 158 -20.58 28.72 28.57
CA LEU A 158 -21.45 29.82 28.13
C LEU A 158 -22.91 29.57 28.50
N GLY A 159 -23.39 28.32 28.39
CA GLY A 159 -24.74 27.94 28.82
C GLY A 159 -24.94 28.13 30.33
N VAL A 160 -24.00 27.69 31.15
CA VAL A 160 -24.05 27.87 32.62
C VAL A 160 -24.01 29.35 33.00
N LEU A 161 -23.14 30.15 32.37
CA LEU A 161 -23.08 31.59 32.61
C LEU A 161 -24.38 32.29 32.22
N SER A 162 -24.99 31.90 31.09
CA SER A 162 -26.28 32.44 30.65
C SER A 162 -27.38 32.13 31.67
N LEU A 163 -27.46 30.88 32.15
CA LEU A 163 -28.41 30.46 33.18
C LEU A 163 -28.20 31.22 34.51
N LEU A 164 -26.95 31.42 34.93
CA LEU A 164 -26.65 32.20 36.12
C LEU A 164 -27.14 33.64 35.99
N VAL A 165 -26.83 34.30 34.87
CA VAL A 165 -27.28 35.68 34.59
C VAL A 165 -28.82 35.76 34.59
N GLU A 166 -29.51 34.85 33.91
CA GLU A 166 -30.97 34.81 33.89
C GLU A 166 -31.56 34.61 35.29
N SER A 167 -30.98 33.70 36.09
CA SER A 167 -31.45 33.44 37.46
C SER A 167 -31.28 34.64 38.38
N HIS A 168 -30.17 35.38 38.26
CA HIS A 168 -29.92 36.59 39.03
C HIS A 168 -30.87 37.73 38.63
N LEU A 169 -31.14 37.88 37.33
CA LEU A 169 -32.09 38.86 36.82
C LEU A 169 -33.52 38.58 37.31
N LEU A 170 -33.96 37.31 37.24
CA LEU A 170 -35.25 36.87 37.77
C LEU A 170 -35.38 37.12 39.27
N LYS A 171 -34.31 36.83 40.04
CA LYS A 171 -34.29 37.10 41.47
C LYS A 171 -34.41 38.59 41.78
N SER A 172 -33.62 39.43 41.10
CA SER A 172 -33.70 40.89 41.25
C SER A 172 -35.06 41.47 40.88
N LYS A 173 -35.80 40.86 39.93
CA LYS A 173 -37.14 41.28 39.55
C LYS A 173 -38.21 40.89 40.59
N ASN A 174 -38.02 39.77 41.28
CA ASN A 174 -38.96 39.31 42.31
C ASN A 174 -38.77 40.04 43.66
N ASP A 175 -37.61 40.66 43.87
CA ASP A 175 -37.27 41.43 45.08
C ASP A 175 -37.73 42.92 45.00
N LEU A 176 -38.37 43.34 43.89
CA LEU A 176 -38.95 44.68 43.67
C LEU A 176 -40.49 44.62 43.69
#